data_AF-A0A4P6WWG1-F1
#
_entry.id   AF-A0A4P6WWG1-F1
#
_cell.length_a   1.000
_cell.length_b   1.000
_cell.length_c   1.000
_cell.angle_alpha   90.00
_cell.angle_beta   90.00
_cell.angle_gamma   90.00
#
_symmetry.space_group_name_H-M   'P 1'
#
loop_
_entity.id
_entity.type
_entity.pdbx_description
1 polymer ?
#
loop_
_entity_poly.entity_id
_entity_poly.type
_entity_poly.pdbx_seq_one_letter_code
_entity_poly.pdbx_strand_id
1 'polypeptide(L)' 'MGAHLSRVQYRDANGVGHRALPDFFARFGDAFRLEMEAFVAACRGERPAPLTLNDATEATRIGQAITQSLRTSLPVSC' A
#
# COMPACT_ATOMS: atom_id res chain seq x y z
N MET A 1 7.47 4.29 -26.08
CA MET A 1 8.31 5.30 -25.38
C MET A 1 7.73 5.50 -23.98
N GLY A 2 8.21 4.91 -22.89
CA GLY A 2 9.47 4.21 -22.66
C GLY A 2 10.40 4.91 -21.66
N ALA A 3 9.89 5.65 -20.66
CA ALA A 3 10.70 6.15 -19.53
C ALA A 3 9.84 6.77 -18.38
N HIS A 4 8.90 6.02 -17.77
CA HIS A 4 8.48 6.16 -16.34
C HIS A 4 7.25 5.27 -16.02
N LEU A 5 7.35 3.95 -16.15
CA LEU A 5 6.26 3.06 -15.69
C LEU A 5 6.14 3.00 -14.16
N SER A 6 7.18 3.38 -13.43
CA SER A 6 7.19 3.51 -11.98
C SER A 6 8.01 4.74 -11.58
N ARG A 7 7.70 5.40 -10.45
CA ARG A 7 8.54 6.44 -9.85
C ARG A 7 9.32 5.93 -8.62
N VAL A 8 9.20 4.64 -8.30
CA VAL A 8 9.83 4.02 -7.13
C VAL A 8 11.31 3.77 -7.41
N GLN A 9 12.20 4.34 -6.60
CA GLN A 9 13.63 4.06 -6.61
C GLN A 9 13.98 3.24 -5.36
N TYR A 10 14.71 2.15 -5.55
CA TYR A 10 15.25 1.35 -4.46
C TYR A 10 16.71 1.75 -4.27
N ARG A 11 17.10 2.05 -3.02
CA ARG A 11 18.48 2.37 -2.65
C ARG A 11 18.93 1.31 -1.66
N ASP A 12 19.96 0.57 -2.01
CA ASP A 12 20.58 -0.43 -1.16
C ASP A 12 22.11 -0.39 -1.28
N ALA A 13 22.82 -1.29 -0.61
CA ALA A 13 24.28 -1.36 -0.62
C ALA A 13 24.88 -1.59 -2.02
N ASN A 14 24.09 -2.05 -2.99
CA ASN A 14 24.49 -2.29 -4.38
C ASN A 14 24.14 -1.10 -5.31
N GLY A 15 23.60 0.01 -4.79
CA GLY A 15 23.34 1.24 -5.52
C GLY A 15 21.86 1.58 -5.67
N VAL A 16 21.51 2.27 -6.76
CA VAL A 16 20.14 2.75 -7.03
C VAL A 16 19.52 1.90 -8.13
N GLY A 17 18.46 1.16 -7.79
CA GLY A 17 17.71 0.32 -8.72
C GLY A 17 16.32 0.86 -9.04
N HIS A 18 15.79 0.49 -10.21
CA HIS A 18 14.42 0.78 -10.60
C HIS A 18 13.70 -0.50 -11.01
N ARG A 19 12.69 -0.92 -10.26
CA ARG A 19 11.79 -2.01 -10.65
C ARG A 19 10.52 -1.42 -11.24
N ALA A 20 10.41 -1.45 -12.55
CA ALA A 20 9.18 -1.14 -13.27
C ALA A 20 8.41 -2.44 -13.50
N LEU A 21 7.19 -2.51 -12.99
CA LEU A 21 6.25 -3.57 -13.33
C LEU A 21 5.38 -3.09 -14.50
N PRO A 22 4.97 -3.99 -15.41
CA PRO A 22 4.32 -3.60 -16.65
C PRO A 22 2.94 -2.99 -16.41
N ASP A 23 2.21 -3.46 -15.39
CA ASP A 23 0.88 -2.97 -15.04
C ASP A 23 0.54 -3.22 -13.56
N PHE A 24 -0.67 -2.78 -13.17
CA PHE A 24 -1.20 -2.93 -11.82
C PHE A 24 -1.39 -4.39 -11.41
N PHE A 25 -1.89 -5.24 -12.32
CA PHE A 25 -2.16 -6.64 -12.02
C PHE A 25 -0.86 -7.42 -11.85
N ALA A 26 0.14 -7.18 -12.70
CA ALA A 26 1.49 -7.72 -12.55
C ALA A 26 2.15 -7.33 -11.21
N ARG A 27 1.70 -6.23 -10.58
CA ARG A 27 2.17 -5.79 -9.27
C ARG A 27 1.40 -6.36 -8.09
N PHE A 28 0.08 -6.47 -8.20
CA PHE A 28 -0.78 -6.75 -7.05
C PHE A 28 -1.63 -8.02 -7.17
N GLY A 29 -1.61 -8.72 -8.31
CA GLY A 29 -2.45 -9.91 -8.53
C GLY A 29 -2.28 -10.97 -7.45
N ASP A 30 -1.03 -11.32 -7.12
CA ASP A 30 -0.75 -12.24 -6.02
C ASP A 30 -1.18 -11.69 -4.66
N ALA A 31 -1.00 -10.38 -4.41
CA ALA A 31 -1.41 -9.77 -3.15
C ALA A 31 -2.93 -9.87 -2.94
N PHE A 32 -3.74 -9.57 -3.97
CA PHE A 32 -5.19 -9.71 -3.89
C PHE A 32 -5.65 -11.14 -3.68
N ARG A 33 -5.01 -12.11 -4.36
CA ARG A 33 -5.32 -13.54 -4.17
C ARG A 33 -5.03 -13.96 -2.74
N LEU A 34 -3.84 -13.63 -2.22
CA LEU A 34 -3.43 -13.95 -0.85
C LEU A 34 -4.30 -13.28 0.21
N GLU A 35 -4.70 -12.02 -0.03
CA GLU A 35 -5.61 -11.29 0.85
C GLU A 35 -6.99 -11.96 0.92
N MET A 36 -7.54 -12.41 -0.21
CA MET A 36 -8.81 -13.13 -0.25
C MET A 36 -8.73 -14.49 0.47
N GLU A 37 -7.65 -15.24 0.27
CA GLU A 37 -7.39 -16.50 0.99
C GLU A 37 -7.31 -16.27 2.51
N ALA A 38 -6.64 -15.20 2.94
CA ALA A 38 -6.54 -14.82 4.35
C ALA A 38 -7.90 -14.41 4.94
N PHE A 39 -8.70 -13.66 4.18
CA PHE A 39 -10.05 -13.27 4.58
C PHE A 39 -10.95 -14.49 4.81
N VAL A 40 -11.00 -15.43 3.86
CA VAL A 40 -11.81 -16.64 3.99
C VAL A 40 -11.38 -17.49 5.19
N ALA A 41 -10.07 -17.66 5.41
CA ALA A 41 -9.55 -18.40 6.55
C ALA A 41 -9.95 -17.74 7.89
N ALA A 42 -9.98 -16.40 7.94
CA ALA A 42 -10.45 -15.66 9.11
C ALA A 42 -11.94 -15.83 9.36
N CYS A 43 -12.78 -15.77 8.32
CA CYS A 43 -14.21 -16.03 8.44
C CYS A 43 -14.51 -17.46 8.92
N ARG A 44 -13.66 -18.43 8.56
CA ARG A 44 -13.78 -19.83 8.97
C ARG A 44 -13.20 -20.11 10.37
N GLY A 45 -12.54 -19.12 10.99
CA GLY A 45 -11.88 -19.27 12.30
C GLY A 45 -10.59 -20.09 12.25
N GLU A 46 -10.03 -20.32 11.06
CA GLU A 46 -8.82 -21.13 10.88
C GLU A 46 -7.55 -20.34 11.25
N ARG A 47 -7.56 -19.03 10.98
CA ARG A 47 -6.47 -18.09 11.32
C ARG A 47 -7.06 -16.72 11.67
N PRO A 48 -6.44 -15.94 12.57
CA PRO A 48 -6.88 -14.57 12.78
C PRO A 48 -6.65 -13.70 11.53
N ALA A 49 -7.43 -12.63 11.40
CA ALA A 49 -7.18 -11.62 10.36
C ALA A 49 -5.79 -10.99 10.56
N PRO A 50 -5.03 -10.75 9.49
CA PRO A 50 -3.67 -10.22 9.59
C PRO A 50 -3.62 -8.74 10.01
N LEU A 51 -4.74 -8.03 9.91
CA LEU A 51 -4.89 -6.62 10.29
C LEU A 51 -6.10 -6.45 11.21
N THR A 52 -6.04 -5.40 12.02
CA THR A 52 -7.10 -4.99 12.94
C THR A 52 -7.89 -3.81 12.39
N LEU A 53 -9.06 -3.54 12.98
CA LEU A 53 -9.83 -2.33 12.67
C LEU A 53 -9.09 -1.04 13.05
N ASN A 54 -8.17 -1.12 14.01
CA ASN A 54 -7.35 0.01 14.41
C ASN A 54 -6.41 0.43 13.27
N ASP A 55 -5.80 -0.53 12.57
CA ASP A 55 -4.92 -0.26 11.42
C ASP A 55 -5.67 0.49 10.30
N ALA A 56 -6.90 0.08 10.01
CA ALA A 56 -7.75 0.74 9.02
C ALA A 56 -8.12 2.18 9.44
N THR A 57 -8.40 2.38 10.72
CA THR A 57 -8.78 3.68 11.27
C THR A 57 -7.60 4.66 11.22
N GLU A 58 -6.42 4.22 11.65
CA GLU A 58 -5.20 5.03 11.63
C GLU A 58 -4.76 5.38 10.20
N ALA A 59 -4.82 4.41 9.26
CA ALA A 59 -4.55 4.68 7.85
C ALA A 59 -5.51 5.73 7.28
N THR A 60 -6.80 5.67 7.64
CA THR A 60 -7.80 6.64 7.21
C THR A 60 -7.53 8.03 7.79
N ARG A 61 -7.19 8.13 9.08
CA ARG A 61 -6.83 9.38 9.76
C ARG A 61 -5.66 10.07 9.07
N ILE A 62 -4.60 9.33 8.75
CA ILE A 62 -3.44 9.85 8.02
C ILE A 62 -3.86 10.33 6.61
N GLY A 63 -4.67 9.56 5.88
CA GLY A 63 -5.17 9.95 4.57
C GLY A 63 -5.98 11.25 4.58
N GLN A 64 -6.81 11.44 5.61
CA GLN A 64 -7.56 12.67 5.83
C GLN A 64 -6.63 13.85 6.13
N ALA A 65 -5.63 13.68 6.99
CA ALA A 65 -4.66 14.72 7.30
C ALA A 65 -3.83 15.15 6.07
N ILE A 66 -3.39 14.19 5.24
CA ILE A 66 -2.72 14.47 3.96
C ILE A 66 -3.62 15.27 3.03
N THR A 67 -4.90 14.87 2.92
CA THR A 67 -5.89 15.56 2.08
C THR A 67 -6.12 16.99 2.56
N GLN A 68 -6.22 17.20 3.87
CA GLN A 68 -6.37 18.53 4.45
C GLN A 68 -5.12 19.38 4.19
N SER A 69 -3.93 18.86 4.46
CA SER A 69 -2.65 19.54 4.22
C SER A 69 -2.51 19.98 2.76
N LEU A 70 -2.87 19.11 1.80
CA LEU A 70 -2.88 19.44 0.38
C LEU A 70 -3.82 20.61 0.05
N ARG A 71 -5.01 20.64 0.66
CA ARG A 71 -6.01 21.69 0.42
C ARG A 71 -5.62 23.03 1.04
N THR A 72 -4.99 23.02 2.21
CA THR A 72 -4.65 24.25 2.95
C THR A 72 -3.22 24.73 2.68
N SER A 73 -2.37 23.90 2.07
CA SER A 73 -0.92 24.15 1.94
C SER A 73 -0.24 24.42 3.29
N LEU A 74 -0.75 23.82 4.36
CA LEU A 74 -0.25 23.95 5.73
C LEU A 74 -0.09 22.55 6.36
N PRO A 75 0.90 22.35 7.25
CA PRO A 75 1.07 21.09 7.95
C PRO A 75 -0.13 20.77 8.85
N VAL A 76 -0.48 19.49 8.97
CA VAL A 76 -1.53 18.97 9.85
C VAL A 76 -0.91 17.90 10.75
N SER A 77 -1.15 17.98 12.07
CA SER A 77 -0.76 16.93 13.00
C SER A 77 -1.75 15.78 12.92
N CYS A 78 -1.26 14.59 12.57
CA CYS A 78 -2.00 13.33 12.64
C CYS A 78 -1.54 12.53 13.85
#